data_AF-A0A9P8F6W3-F1
#
_entry.id   AF-A0A9P8F6W3-F1
#
_cell.length_a   1.000
_cell.length_b   1.000
_cell.length_c   1.000
_cell.angle_alpha   90.00
_cell.angle_beta   90.00
_cell.angle_gamma   90.00
#
_symmetry.space_group_name_H-M   'P 1'
#
loop_
_entity.id
_entity.type
_entity.pdbx_description
1 polymer ?
#
loop_
_entity_poly.entity_id
_entity_poly.type
_entity_poly.pdbx_seq_one_letter_code
_entity_poly.pdbx_strand_id
1 'polypeptide(L)'
;MSATIDSQPTVDQLIEHDGKSYSTIKEGLAYILVPPNARTEQDPKSKKNHKDDDGDQQAQSVFYNPIQQFNRDLSVLAIKAFGEHMCAVRKRAHDKKVEQSAKKRELKRQAEDNAGDDKRRKGNDGAAVAQVQKDADTEITTTAGAQEANADAEKIENGIETSGDKMNVDATDAPKKYKPKFRILDALSASGLRALRYAQEIPFATTVVANDMSPAAVEAIRLNVQHNKLADKITPSTGNAIGHMYHAAYYTPIPEDGPSAHTQHKYDVIDLDPYGTAAPFLDAAVQALNDGGLLCVTCTDAGVFASCGYVEKTYSL
;
A
#
# COMPACT_ATOMS: atom_id res chain seq x y z
N MET A 1 27.65 -22.67 -19.84
CA MET A 1 26.59 -21.91 -20.53
C MET A 1 26.14 -20.83 -19.58
N SER A 2 26.18 -19.57 -19.98
CA SER A 2 25.62 -18.45 -19.23
C SER A 2 24.10 -18.60 -19.16
N ALA A 3 23.52 -18.28 -18.00
CA ALA A 3 22.08 -18.35 -17.81
C ALA A 3 21.43 -17.01 -18.19
N THR A 4 20.14 -17.05 -18.51
CA THR A 4 19.35 -15.86 -18.86
C THR A 4 18.66 -15.28 -17.61
N ILE A 5 18.17 -14.04 -17.70
CA ILE A 5 17.44 -13.37 -16.62
C ILE A 5 16.23 -14.18 -16.10
N ASP A 6 15.56 -14.93 -16.98
CA ASP A 6 14.37 -15.74 -16.66
C ASP A 6 14.71 -17.15 -16.13
N SER A 7 16.00 -17.50 -16.11
CA SER A 7 16.47 -18.76 -15.54
C SER A 7 16.13 -18.83 -14.05
N GLN A 8 15.92 -20.05 -13.54
CA GLN A 8 15.66 -20.24 -12.11
C GLN A 8 16.86 -19.70 -11.29
N PRO A 9 16.65 -18.79 -10.32
CA PRO A 9 17.73 -18.23 -9.53
C PRO A 9 18.50 -19.30 -8.75
N THR A 10 19.82 -19.27 -8.87
CA THR A 10 20.76 -20.12 -8.14
C THR A 10 21.94 -19.28 -7.61
N VAL A 11 22.69 -19.79 -6.64
CA VAL A 11 23.84 -19.06 -6.04
C VAL A 11 25.03 -19.10 -7.00
N ASP A 12 25.81 -18.01 -7.05
CA ASP A 12 27.01 -17.87 -7.90
C ASP A 12 26.79 -18.17 -9.39
N GLN A 13 25.56 -17.98 -9.85
CA GLN A 13 25.16 -18.09 -11.23
C GLN A 13 25.63 -16.87 -12.03
N LEU A 14 26.18 -17.12 -13.22
CA LEU A 14 26.48 -16.07 -14.19
C LEU A 14 25.26 -15.84 -15.09
N ILE A 15 24.75 -14.61 -15.08
CA ILE A 15 23.58 -14.18 -15.85
C ILE A 15 24.03 -13.21 -16.94
N GLU A 16 23.65 -13.47 -18.18
CA GLU A 16 23.80 -12.53 -19.29
C GLU A 16 22.45 -11.88 -19.63
N HIS A 17 22.42 -10.55 -19.65
CA HIS A 17 21.22 -9.78 -19.97
C HIS A 17 21.62 -8.42 -20.56
N ASP A 18 21.02 -8.05 -21.69
CA ASP A 18 21.27 -6.79 -22.41
C ASP A 18 22.76 -6.48 -22.64
N GLY A 19 23.53 -7.49 -23.02
CA GLY A 19 24.97 -7.36 -23.29
C GLY A 19 25.83 -7.14 -22.03
N LYS A 20 25.24 -7.24 -20.83
CA LYS A 20 25.93 -7.18 -19.55
C LYS A 20 25.93 -8.55 -18.89
N SER A 21 27.00 -8.83 -18.14
CA SER A 21 27.13 -10.02 -17.31
C SER A 21 26.91 -9.64 -15.85
N TYR A 22 26.29 -10.52 -15.07
CA TYR A 22 26.03 -10.35 -13.64
C TYR A 22 26.35 -11.65 -12.91
N SER A 23 26.87 -11.56 -11.68
CA SER A 23 26.89 -12.69 -10.74
C SER A 23 25.73 -12.59 -9.77
N THR A 24 25.24 -13.72 -9.29
CA THR A 24 24.16 -13.74 -8.29
C THR A 24 24.70 -13.89 -6.87
N ILE A 25 24.27 -13.03 -5.95
CA ILE A 25 24.43 -13.23 -4.50
C ILE A 25 23.08 -13.64 -3.91
N LYS A 26 23.07 -14.60 -3.00
CA LYS A 26 21.87 -15.00 -2.25
C LYS A 26 21.92 -14.50 -0.82
N GLU A 27 20.82 -13.93 -0.34
CA GLU A 27 20.59 -13.68 1.08
C GLU A 27 19.14 -14.02 1.45
N GLY A 28 18.95 -14.82 2.49
CA GLY A 28 17.63 -15.38 2.81
C GLY A 28 17.10 -16.21 1.63
N LEU A 29 15.91 -15.88 1.15
CA LEU A 29 15.35 -16.47 -0.07
C LEU A 29 15.64 -15.67 -1.34
N ALA A 30 16.10 -14.42 -1.18
CA ALA A 30 16.31 -13.49 -2.29
C ALA A 30 17.66 -13.71 -3.00
N TYR A 31 17.66 -13.47 -4.30
CA TYR A 31 18.86 -13.43 -5.14
C TYR A 31 19.02 -12.03 -5.73
N ILE A 32 20.20 -11.45 -5.72
CA ILE A 32 20.49 -10.16 -6.36
C ILE A 32 21.56 -10.31 -7.42
N LEU A 33 21.39 -9.59 -8.52
CA LEU A 33 22.31 -9.50 -9.64
C LEU A 33 23.34 -8.42 -9.34
N VAL A 34 24.60 -8.81 -9.28
CA VAL A 34 25.74 -7.97 -8.97
C VAL A 34 26.54 -7.73 -10.25
N PRO A 35 26.68 -6.47 -10.70
CA PRO A 35 27.54 -6.14 -11.82
C PRO A 35 29.01 -6.48 -11.53
N PRO A 36 29.83 -6.85 -12.53
CA PRO A 36 31.21 -7.30 -12.35
C PRO A 36 32.14 -6.26 -11.71
N ASN A 37 31.82 -4.97 -11.85
CA ASN A 37 32.58 -3.86 -11.25
C ASN A 37 31.95 -3.29 -9.99
N ALA A 38 30.86 -3.89 -9.48
CA ALA A 38 30.18 -3.40 -8.29
C ALA A 38 31.01 -3.70 -7.04
N ARG A 39 31.15 -2.70 -6.15
CA ARG A 39 31.72 -2.92 -4.83
C ARG A 39 30.72 -3.68 -3.96
N THR A 40 31.14 -4.82 -3.42
CA THR A 40 30.35 -5.71 -2.56
C THR A 40 30.71 -5.60 -1.08
N GLU A 41 31.71 -4.79 -0.73
CA GLU A 41 32.15 -4.56 0.64
C GLU A 41 32.60 -3.11 0.85
N GLN A 42 32.38 -2.58 2.05
CA GLN A 42 33.05 -1.35 2.50
C GLN A 42 34.38 -1.76 3.16
N ASP A 43 35.51 -1.57 2.47
CA ASP A 43 36.81 -1.63 3.14
C ASP A 43 37.03 -0.32 3.92
N PRO A 44 37.08 -0.34 5.27
CA PRO A 44 37.32 0.87 6.06
C PRO A 44 38.67 1.55 5.75
N LYS A 45 39.62 0.87 5.08
CA LYS A 45 40.92 1.42 4.65
C LYS A 45 40.93 1.98 3.22
N SER A 46 39.88 1.78 2.42
CA SER A 46 39.87 2.21 1.01
C SER A 46 39.60 3.71 0.79
N LYS A 47 39.49 4.51 1.86
CA LYS A 47 39.31 5.97 1.77
C LYS A 47 40.45 6.73 1.08
N LYS A 48 41.55 6.07 0.68
CA LYS A 48 42.74 6.77 0.18
C LYS A 48 42.95 6.86 -1.32
N ASN A 49 42.40 6.00 -2.18
CA ASN A 49 42.77 6.02 -3.59
C ASN A 49 41.55 5.81 -4.49
N HIS A 50 40.93 6.91 -4.93
CA HIS A 50 40.46 7.11 -6.30
C HIS A 50 40.00 8.56 -6.42
N LYS A 51 40.91 9.42 -6.91
CA LYS A 51 40.51 10.61 -7.68
C LYS A 51 40.31 10.09 -9.09
N ASP A 52 39.07 9.91 -9.50
CA ASP A 52 38.77 9.81 -10.92
C ASP A 52 38.74 11.24 -11.48
N ASP A 53 39.25 11.42 -12.68
CA ASP A 53 39.63 12.71 -13.31
C ASP A 53 38.43 13.53 -13.83
N ASP A 54 37.21 13.11 -13.49
CA ASP A 54 35.98 13.83 -13.77
C ASP A 54 35.36 14.25 -12.43
N GLY A 55 35.15 15.56 -12.25
CA GLY A 55 34.83 16.23 -10.97
C GLY A 55 33.50 15.89 -10.30
N ASP A 56 32.99 14.67 -10.47
CA ASP A 56 31.82 14.17 -9.77
C ASP A 56 32.26 13.32 -8.57
N GLN A 57 32.02 13.83 -7.36
CA GLN A 57 32.15 13.05 -6.13
C GLN A 57 31.06 11.97 -6.12
N GLN A 58 31.27 10.84 -6.81
CA GLN A 58 30.47 9.65 -6.62
C GLN A 58 30.68 9.17 -5.18
N ALA A 59 29.75 9.56 -4.30
CA ALA A 59 29.63 9.02 -2.96
C ALA A 59 29.66 7.49 -3.09
N GLN A 60 30.67 6.87 -2.48
CA GLN A 60 30.96 5.45 -2.60
C GLN A 60 29.81 4.61 -2.01
N SER A 61 28.77 4.35 -2.80
CA SER A 61 27.67 3.46 -2.42
C SER A 61 28.06 2.03 -2.76
N VAL A 62 28.04 1.18 -1.75
CA VAL A 62 28.30 -0.25 -1.92
C VAL A 62 26.99 -0.90 -2.34
N PHE A 63 27.02 -1.70 -3.40
CA PHE A 63 25.81 -2.28 -4.02
C PHE A 63 25.15 -3.33 -3.12
N TYR A 64 25.97 -4.06 -2.37
CA TYR A 64 25.58 -5.07 -1.40
C TYR A 64 26.51 -5.00 -0.20
N ASN A 65 25.98 -5.03 1.03
CA ASN A 65 26.81 -5.05 2.24
C ASN A 65 26.46 -6.29 3.09
N PRO A 66 27.34 -7.31 3.19
CA PRO A 66 27.06 -8.52 3.95
C PRO A 66 26.94 -8.26 5.45
N ILE A 67 27.59 -7.21 5.99
CA ILE A 67 27.51 -6.86 7.42
C ILE A 67 26.06 -6.54 7.84
N GLN A 68 25.25 -6.03 6.91
CA GLN A 68 23.86 -5.65 7.15
C GLN A 68 22.87 -6.84 7.07
N GLN A 69 23.33 -8.08 6.89
CA GLN A 69 22.45 -9.25 6.85
C GLN A 69 21.64 -9.39 8.13
N PHE A 70 22.27 -9.22 9.30
CA PHE A 70 21.57 -9.31 10.59
C PHE A 70 20.47 -8.26 10.72
N ASN A 71 20.71 -7.04 10.26
CA ASN A 71 19.71 -5.97 10.26
C ASN A 71 18.50 -6.36 9.39
N ARG A 72 18.76 -6.85 8.16
CA ARG A 72 17.69 -7.30 7.25
C ARG A 72 16.91 -8.49 7.80
N ASP A 73 17.60 -9.46 8.43
CA ASP A 73 16.96 -10.59 9.12
C ASP A 73 16.03 -10.11 10.24
N LEU A 74 16.49 -9.15 11.04
CA LEU A 74 15.69 -8.56 12.11
C LEU A 74 14.45 -7.84 11.58
N SER A 75 14.57 -7.06 10.50
CA SER A 75 13.43 -6.41 9.86
C SER A 75 12.41 -7.44 9.35
N VAL A 76 12.86 -8.49 8.64
CA VAL A 76 11.94 -9.55 8.17
C VAL A 76 11.20 -10.19 9.34
N LEU A 77 11.91 -10.53 10.42
CA LEU A 77 11.32 -11.16 11.60
C LEU A 77 10.29 -10.24 12.28
N ALA A 78 10.64 -8.98 12.51
CA ALA A 78 9.78 -8.00 13.15
C ALA A 78 8.50 -7.75 12.34
N ILE A 79 8.65 -7.53 11.02
CA ILE A 79 7.53 -7.30 10.11
C ILE A 79 6.62 -8.53 10.04
N LYS A 80 7.20 -9.73 10.00
CA LYS A 80 6.42 -10.97 9.95
C LYS A 80 5.58 -11.14 11.22
N ALA A 81 6.18 -11.01 12.40
CA ALA A 81 5.46 -11.15 13.67
C ALA A 81 4.36 -10.09 13.82
N PHE A 82 4.67 -8.82 13.51
CA PHE A 82 3.70 -7.73 13.52
C PHE A 82 2.55 -7.97 12.52
N GLY A 83 2.88 -8.36 11.29
CA GLY A 83 1.93 -8.55 10.21
C GLY A 83 0.98 -9.72 10.46
N GLU A 84 1.46 -10.84 11.02
CA GLU A 84 0.60 -11.97 11.43
C GLU A 84 -0.46 -11.53 12.44
N HIS A 85 -0.05 -10.75 13.44
CA HIS A 85 -0.97 -10.19 14.43
C HIS A 85 -1.99 -9.24 13.78
N MET A 86 -1.53 -8.28 12.97
CA MET A 86 -2.40 -7.30 12.31
C MET A 86 -3.39 -7.94 11.34
N CYS A 87 -2.93 -8.90 10.52
CA CYS A 87 -3.80 -9.65 9.62
C CYS A 87 -4.85 -10.45 10.40
N ALA A 88 -4.49 -11.06 11.53
CA ALA A 88 -5.44 -11.77 12.38
C ALA A 88 -6.51 -10.83 12.98
N VAL A 89 -6.11 -9.64 13.45
CA VAL A 89 -7.03 -8.62 13.97
C VAL A 89 -7.99 -8.15 12.88
N ARG A 90 -7.48 -7.79 11.68
CA ARG A 90 -8.29 -7.36 10.54
C ARG A 90 -9.29 -8.43 10.10
N LYS A 91 -8.85 -9.68 10.04
CA LYS A 91 -9.72 -10.82 9.70
C LYS A 91 -10.84 -11.00 10.71
N ARG A 92 -10.54 -10.99 12.02
CA ARG A 92 -11.58 -11.08 13.07
C ARG A 92 -12.59 -9.93 13.00
N ALA A 93 -12.13 -8.71 12.73
CA ALA A 93 -13.00 -7.56 12.59
C ALA A 93 -13.92 -7.68 11.36
N HIS A 94 -13.38 -8.16 10.23
CA HIS A 94 -14.16 -8.45 9.03
C HIS A 94 -15.21 -9.53 9.29
N ASP A 95 -14.82 -10.66 9.88
CA ASP A 95 -15.72 -11.79 10.14
C ASP A 95 -16.89 -11.37 11.06
N LYS A 96 -16.62 -10.57 12.10
CA LYS A 96 -17.67 -9.98 12.95
C LYS A 96 -18.63 -9.07 12.17
N LYS A 97 -18.11 -8.23 11.26
CA LYS A 97 -18.96 -7.34 10.43
C LYS A 97 -19.84 -8.15 9.48
N VAL A 98 -19.31 -9.22 8.88
CA VAL A 98 -20.07 -10.13 8.01
C VAL A 98 -21.18 -10.82 8.79
N GLU A 99 -20.88 -11.35 9.98
CA GLU A 99 -21.87 -12.00 10.84
C GLU A 99 -23.00 -11.03 11.26
N GLN A 100 -22.65 -9.81 11.67
CA GLN A 100 -23.63 -8.77 12.04
C GLN A 100 -24.50 -8.37 10.84
N SER A 101 -23.91 -8.25 9.66
CA SER A 101 -24.62 -7.90 8.43
C SER A 101 -25.59 -9.01 8.01
N ALA A 102 -25.18 -10.28 8.16
CA ALA A 102 -26.04 -11.43 7.91
C ALA A 102 -27.22 -11.49 8.88
N LYS A 103 -26.99 -11.31 10.19
CA LYS A 103 -28.06 -11.23 11.21
C LYS A 103 -29.05 -10.11 10.92
N LYS A 104 -28.57 -8.93 10.51
CA LYS A 104 -29.44 -7.79 10.15
C LYS A 104 -30.30 -8.08 8.91
N ARG A 105 -29.73 -8.74 7.89
CA ARG A 105 -30.47 -9.14 6.69
C ARG A 105 -31.54 -10.18 7.00
N GLU A 106 -31.23 -11.13 7.88
CA GLU A 106 -32.17 -12.17 8.28
C GLU A 106 -33.34 -11.60 9.11
N LEU A 107 -33.06 -10.71 10.07
CA LEU A 107 -34.11 -10.00 10.82
C LEU A 107 -35.01 -9.17 9.89
N LYS A 108 -34.46 -8.54 8.86
CA LYS A 108 -35.23 -7.79 7.87
C LYS A 108 -36.17 -8.70 7.05
N ARG A 109 -35.67 -9.86 6.60
CA ARG A 109 -36.48 -10.86 5.89
C ARG A 109 -37.63 -11.37 6.75
N GLN A 110 -37.36 -11.71 8.02
CA GLN A 110 -38.39 -12.16 8.95
C GLN A 110 -39.45 -11.09 9.24
N ALA A 111 -39.06 -9.81 9.31
CA ALA A 111 -40.01 -8.71 9.47
C ALA A 111 -40.89 -8.50 8.22
N GLU A 112 -40.32 -8.63 7.02
CA GLU A 112 -41.05 -8.55 5.74
C GLU A 112 -42.03 -9.73 5.57
N ASP A 113 -41.63 -10.95 5.95
CA ASP A 113 -42.48 -12.15 5.92
C ASP A 113 -43.65 -12.03 6.90
N ASN A 114 -43.40 -11.56 8.13
CA ASN A 114 -44.44 -11.34 9.13
C ASN A 114 -45.43 -10.21 8.74
N ALA A 115 -44.95 -9.15 8.08
CA ALA A 115 -45.81 -8.08 7.56
C ALA A 115 -46.67 -8.52 6.36
N GLY A 116 -46.19 -9.50 5.58
CA GLY A 116 -46.96 -10.15 4.52
C GLY A 116 -48.08 -11.05 5.05
N ASP A 117 -47.87 -11.71 6.19
CA ASP A 117 -48.86 -12.59 6.82
C ASP A 117 -49.97 -11.79 7.53
N ASP A 118 -49.64 -10.62 8.11
CA ASP A 118 -50.63 -9.73 8.72
C ASP A 118 -51.59 -9.11 7.68
N LYS A 119 -51.12 -8.89 6.44
CA LYS A 119 -51.98 -8.49 5.31
C LYS A 119 -52.88 -9.64 4.81
N ARG A 120 -52.48 -10.91 4.97
CA ARG A 120 -53.34 -12.07 4.66
C ARG A 120 -54.38 -12.32 5.75
N ARG A 121 -54.09 -12.03 7.02
CA ARG A 121 -55.06 -12.13 8.13
C ARG A 121 -56.12 -11.02 8.15
N LYS A 122 -55.81 -9.82 7.65
CA LYS A 122 -56.79 -8.71 7.52
C LYS A 122 -57.70 -8.77 6.29
N GLY A 123 -57.71 -9.88 5.55
CA GLY A 123 -58.55 -10.07 4.36
C GLY A 123 -59.96 -10.60 4.61
N ASN A 124 -60.39 -10.77 5.87
CA ASN A 124 -61.67 -11.45 6.15
C ASN A 124 -62.57 -10.81 7.20
N ASP A 125 -62.46 -9.51 7.50
CA ASP A 125 -63.52 -8.81 8.22
C ASP A 125 -63.80 -7.43 7.62
N GLY A 126 -65.09 -7.23 7.33
CA GLY A 126 -65.61 -6.19 6.46
C GLY A 126 -65.59 -4.76 7.03
N ALA A 127 -65.57 -3.83 6.07
CA ALA A 127 -66.20 -2.52 6.05
C ALA A 127 -66.37 -1.75 7.38
N ALA A 128 -65.68 -0.59 7.47
CA ALA A 128 -66.35 0.68 7.76
C ALA A 128 -65.45 1.86 7.38
N VAL A 129 -65.99 2.70 6.50
CA VAL A 129 -65.51 4.04 6.18
C VAL A 129 -66.07 4.99 7.24
N ALA A 130 -65.23 5.83 7.84
CA ALA A 130 -65.68 7.03 8.53
C ALA A 130 -64.67 8.16 8.31
N GLN A 131 -65.00 9.06 7.39
CA GLN A 131 -64.57 10.45 7.44
C GLN A 131 -65.33 11.15 8.57
N VAL A 132 -64.75 12.19 9.19
CA VAL A 132 -65.35 13.53 9.28
C VAL A 132 -64.57 14.48 10.23
N GLN A 133 -64.38 15.69 9.69
CA GLN A 133 -64.23 17.04 10.25
C GLN A 133 -63.02 17.52 11.07
N LYS A 134 -62.42 18.56 10.45
CA LYS A 134 -61.73 19.72 11.01
C LYS A 134 -62.66 20.55 11.90
N ASP A 135 -62.08 21.18 12.91
CA ASP A 135 -62.47 22.51 13.37
C ASP A 135 -61.20 23.35 13.62
N ALA A 136 -61.33 24.65 13.33
CA ALA A 136 -60.31 25.68 13.32
C ALA A 136 -60.44 26.59 14.56
N ASP A 137 -59.35 27.26 14.94
CA ASP A 137 -59.27 28.71 15.24
C ASP A 137 -57.86 29.07 15.83
N THR A 138 -57.03 29.92 15.19
CA THR A 138 -56.95 31.43 15.26
C THR A 138 -55.87 31.82 16.32
N GLU A 139 -54.73 32.51 16.10
CA GLU A 139 -54.40 33.80 15.45
C GLU A 139 -52.86 34.06 15.27
N ILE A 140 -52.52 34.88 14.24
CA ILE A 140 -51.54 36.02 14.13
C ILE A 140 -50.02 35.73 14.37
N THR A 141 -49.09 36.02 13.45
CA THR A 141 -48.56 37.37 13.13
C THR A 141 -47.70 37.41 11.85
N THR A 142 -47.91 38.48 11.06
CA THR A 142 -47.10 39.20 10.02
C THR A 142 -45.59 38.89 9.89
N THR A 143 -44.86 39.03 8.76
CA THR A 143 -44.95 39.95 7.61
C THR A 143 -43.91 39.59 6.52
N ALA A 144 -44.31 39.79 5.26
CA ALA A 144 -43.58 40.36 4.11
C ALA A 144 -42.30 39.71 3.53
N GLY A 145 -42.37 39.45 2.21
CA GLY A 145 -41.20 39.28 1.33
C GLY A 145 -41.49 38.52 0.03
N ALA A 146 -42.40 39.01 -0.81
CA ALA A 146 -42.67 38.47 -2.14
C ALA A 146 -41.58 38.88 -3.16
N GLN A 147 -41.22 37.98 -4.09
CA GLN A 147 -41.45 38.19 -5.52
C GLN A 147 -41.11 36.95 -6.36
N GLU A 148 -42.07 36.57 -7.18
CA GLU A 148 -42.02 35.58 -8.25
C GLU A 148 -41.25 36.10 -9.47
N ALA A 149 -40.71 35.18 -10.28
CA ALA A 149 -40.83 35.25 -11.74
C ALA A 149 -40.56 33.87 -12.38
N ASN A 150 -41.52 33.44 -13.21
CA ASN A 150 -41.51 32.30 -14.12
C ASN A 150 -40.53 32.49 -15.29
N ALA A 151 -40.09 31.38 -15.90
CA ALA A 151 -40.07 31.12 -17.37
C ALA A 151 -39.36 29.77 -17.64
N ASP A 152 -40.10 28.76 -18.11
CA ASP A 152 -40.02 28.17 -19.47
C ASP A 152 -39.04 26.98 -19.51
N ALA A 153 -39.52 25.74 -19.49
CA ALA A 153 -40.08 24.98 -20.61
C ALA A 153 -39.03 24.62 -21.69
N GLU A 154 -38.57 23.36 -21.68
CA GLU A 154 -38.34 22.60 -22.91
C GLU A 154 -38.29 21.09 -22.64
N LYS A 155 -39.18 20.36 -23.32
CA LYS A 155 -39.17 18.90 -23.48
C LYS A 155 -38.23 18.55 -24.61
N ILE A 156 -37.35 17.57 -24.43
CA ILE A 156 -36.91 16.68 -25.52
C ILE A 156 -36.82 15.26 -24.98
N GLU A 157 -37.80 14.43 -25.37
CA GLU A 157 -37.65 12.98 -25.45
C GLU A 157 -36.89 12.66 -26.75
N ASN A 158 -35.94 11.74 -26.69
CA ASN A 158 -35.67 10.76 -27.73
C ASN A 158 -34.88 9.61 -27.13
N GLY A 159 -35.50 8.43 -27.08
CA GLY A 159 -34.78 7.18 -26.90
C GLY A 159 -34.06 6.78 -28.18
N ILE A 160 -33.09 5.86 -28.06
CA ILE A 160 -32.87 4.71 -28.96
C ILE A 160 -31.67 3.88 -28.45
N GLU A 161 -32.00 2.62 -28.19
CA GLU A 161 -31.24 1.39 -28.40
C GLU A 161 -30.02 1.04 -27.51
N THR A 162 -30.39 0.28 -26.49
CA THR A 162 -29.69 -0.92 -26.00
C THR A 162 -29.10 -1.77 -27.13
N SER A 163 -27.78 -1.91 -27.18
CA SER A 163 -27.11 -3.07 -27.77
C SER A 163 -26.52 -3.90 -26.63
N GLY A 164 -27.11 -5.07 -26.41
CA GLY A 164 -26.70 -6.01 -25.39
C GLY A 164 -25.43 -6.74 -25.83
N ASP A 165 -24.46 -6.81 -24.93
CA ASP A 165 -23.50 -7.91 -24.93
C ASP A 165 -23.78 -8.78 -23.70
N LYS A 166 -24.35 -9.96 -23.97
CA LYS A 166 -24.64 -10.96 -22.96
C LYS A 166 -23.32 -11.61 -22.55
N MET A 167 -22.66 -11.07 -21.53
CA MET A 167 -21.61 -11.83 -20.86
C MET A 167 -22.23 -12.97 -20.06
N ASN A 168 -21.93 -14.17 -20.55
CA ASN A 168 -22.19 -15.46 -19.96
C ASN A 168 -21.50 -15.55 -18.58
N VAL A 169 -22.25 -15.36 -17.50
CA VAL A 169 -21.80 -15.62 -16.13
C VAL A 169 -22.02 -17.10 -15.83
N ASP A 170 -21.03 -17.91 -16.16
CA ASP A 170 -20.90 -19.26 -15.62
C ASP A 170 -20.41 -19.14 -14.17
N ALA A 171 -21.34 -18.88 -13.26
CA ALA A 171 -21.07 -18.63 -11.84
C ALA A 171 -21.04 -19.95 -11.05
N THR A 172 -19.91 -20.63 -11.10
CA THR A 172 -19.50 -21.61 -10.07
C THR A 172 -18.39 -21.03 -9.18
N ASP A 173 -18.48 -19.76 -8.81
CA ASP A 173 -17.47 -19.12 -7.95
C ASP A 173 -17.93 -19.17 -6.49
N ALA A 174 -17.37 -20.11 -5.73
CA ALA A 174 -17.46 -20.09 -4.27
C ALA A 174 -16.97 -18.72 -3.75
N PRO A 175 -17.57 -18.15 -2.69
CA PRO A 175 -17.19 -16.83 -2.21
C PRO A 175 -15.70 -16.78 -1.87
N LYS A 176 -14.96 -15.89 -2.54
CA LYS A 176 -13.52 -15.71 -2.33
C LYS A 176 -13.25 -15.37 -0.87
N LYS A 177 -12.42 -16.19 -0.21
CA LYS A 177 -12.03 -16.00 1.20
C LYS A 177 -11.34 -14.65 1.38
N TYR A 178 -11.81 -13.85 2.33
CA TYR A 178 -11.23 -12.55 2.65
C TYR A 178 -9.75 -12.67 3.03
N LYS A 179 -8.91 -11.85 2.38
CA LYS A 179 -7.49 -11.68 2.69
C LYS A 179 -7.24 -10.22 3.08
N PRO A 180 -6.77 -9.95 4.31
CA PRO A 180 -6.40 -8.59 4.71
C PRO A 180 -5.30 -8.03 3.79
N LYS A 181 -5.41 -6.75 3.42
CA LYS A 181 -4.32 -6.05 2.75
C LYS A 181 -3.16 -5.84 3.73
N PHE A 182 -1.93 -5.93 3.23
CA PHE A 182 -0.71 -5.68 4.00
C PHE A 182 0.36 -5.05 3.09
N ARG A 183 0.61 -3.74 3.25
CA ARG A 183 1.46 -2.96 2.34
C ARG A 183 2.75 -2.48 3.00
N ILE A 184 3.88 -2.74 2.37
CA ILE A 184 5.23 -2.44 2.89
C ILE A 184 5.94 -1.45 1.95
N LEU A 185 6.64 -0.46 2.52
CA LEU A 185 7.58 0.41 1.80
C LEU A 185 9.00 0.09 2.22
N ASP A 186 9.85 -0.23 1.25
CA ASP A 186 11.31 -0.11 1.34
C ASP A 186 11.69 1.24 0.71
N ALA A 187 11.95 2.24 1.56
CA ALA A 187 11.97 3.65 1.13
C ALA A 187 13.27 4.08 0.42
N LEU A 188 14.39 3.42 0.75
CA LEU A 188 15.72 3.66 0.21
C LEU A 188 16.32 2.31 -0.25
N SER A 189 15.78 1.77 -1.33
CA SER A 189 15.83 0.35 -1.62
C SER A 189 17.14 -0.13 -2.26
N ALA A 190 17.92 0.76 -2.87
CA ALA A 190 19.17 0.44 -3.57
C ALA A 190 19.03 -0.72 -4.57
N SER A 191 19.54 -1.91 -4.25
CA SER A 191 19.42 -3.10 -5.10
C SER A 191 18.04 -3.78 -5.03
N GLY A 192 17.18 -3.39 -4.10
CA GLY A 192 15.89 -4.03 -3.86
C GLY A 192 15.93 -5.21 -2.89
N LEU A 193 17.07 -5.49 -2.26
CA LEU A 193 17.27 -6.70 -1.47
C LEU A 193 16.24 -6.83 -0.32
N ARG A 194 15.97 -5.75 0.43
CA ARG A 194 14.95 -5.77 1.49
C ARG A 194 13.56 -6.05 0.91
N ALA A 195 13.16 -5.33 -0.14
CA ALA A 195 11.89 -5.55 -0.81
C ALA A 195 11.71 -6.99 -1.33
N LEU A 196 12.75 -7.58 -1.93
CA LEU A 196 12.76 -8.97 -2.38
C LEU A 196 12.52 -9.94 -1.21
N ARG A 197 13.26 -9.75 -0.11
CA ARG A 197 13.12 -10.58 1.08
C ARG A 197 11.73 -10.45 1.69
N TYR A 198 11.17 -9.25 1.77
CA TYR A 198 9.81 -9.05 2.24
C TYR A 198 8.78 -9.78 1.37
N ALA A 199 8.89 -9.71 0.06
CA ALA A 199 7.93 -10.36 -0.84
C ALA A 199 8.01 -11.91 -0.82
N GLN A 200 9.18 -12.49 -0.55
CA GLN A 200 9.39 -13.94 -0.48
C GLN A 200 9.15 -14.53 0.91
N GLU A 201 9.64 -13.87 1.95
CA GLU A 201 9.68 -14.41 3.31
C GLU A 201 8.43 -14.05 4.15
N ILE A 202 7.62 -13.10 3.67
CA ILE A 202 6.38 -12.63 4.31
C ILE A 202 5.18 -12.95 3.40
N PRO A 203 4.60 -14.17 3.50
CA PRO A 203 3.66 -14.69 2.50
C PRO A 203 2.33 -13.95 2.42
N PHE A 204 1.95 -13.21 3.47
CA PHE A 204 0.72 -12.41 3.51
C PHE A 204 0.91 -10.95 3.05
N ALA A 205 2.14 -10.52 2.76
CA ALA A 205 2.37 -9.20 2.18
C ALA A 205 1.66 -9.12 0.82
N THR A 206 0.77 -8.15 0.67
CA THR A 206 -0.01 -8.00 -0.56
C THR A 206 0.71 -7.16 -1.60
N THR A 207 1.49 -6.17 -1.16
CA THR A 207 2.25 -5.29 -2.05
C THR A 207 3.46 -4.75 -1.31
N VAL A 208 4.61 -4.76 -1.97
CA VAL A 208 5.85 -4.15 -1.49
C VAL A 208 6.25 -3.07 -2.50
N VAL A 209 6.52 -1.86 -2.04
CA VAL A 209 7.08 -0.81 -2.88
C VAL A 209 8.57 -0.70 -2.59
N ALA A 210 9.38 -0.77 -3.65
CA ALA A 210 10.83 -0.60 -3.61
C ALA A 210 11.16 0.76 -4.23
N ASN A 211 11.38 1.77 -3.40
CA ASN A 211 11.65 3.13 -3.85
C ASN A 211 13.15 3.45 -3.81
N ASP A 212 13.66 4.10 -4.85
CA ASP A 212 14.98 4.73 -4.80
C ASP A 212 15.00 6.02 -5.64
N MET A 213 15.82 6.99 -5.24
CA MET A 213 15.95 8.24 -5.97
C MET A 213 16.83 8.09 -7.23
N SER A 214 17.74 7.12 -7.24
CA SER A 214 18.62 6.84 -8.36
C SER A 214 17.91 6.01 -9.43
N PRO A 215 17.76 6.50 -10.67
CA PRO A 215 17.18 5.70 -11.76
C PRO A 215 17.94 4.39 -12.00
N ALA A 216 19.27 4.40 -11.86
CA ALA A 216 20.10 3.21 -12.00
C ALA A 216 19.84 2.17 -10.91
N ALA A 217 19.56 2.60 -9.67
CA ALA A 217 19.14 1.70 -8.60
C ALA A 217 17.77 1.07 -8.92
N VAL A 218 16.82 1.86 -9.44
CA VAL A 218 15.50 1.33 -9.83
C VAL A 218 15.58 0.36 -11.00
N GLU A 219 16.49 0.54 -11.96
CA GLU A 219 16.78 -0.48 -12.97
C GLU A 219 17.31 -1.78 -12.33
N ALA A 220 18.22 -1.68 -11.37
CA ALA A 220 18.69 -2.87 -10.63
C ALA A 220 17.54 -3.55 -9.87
N ILE A 221 16.65 -2.79 -9.24
CA ILE A 221 15.43 -3.30 -8.59
C ILE A 221 14.57 -4.05 -9.62
N ARG A 222 14.30 -3.47 -10.81
CA ARG A 222 13.51 -4.11 -11.86
C ARG A 222 14.10 -5.45 -12.29
N LEU A 223 15.40 -5.49 -12.57
CA LEU A 223 16.10 -6.72 -12.95
C LEU A 223 16.04 -7.78 -11.85
N ASN A 224 16.27 -7.38 -10.60
CA ASN A 224 16.21 -8.26 -9.45
C ASN A 224 14.80 -8.80 -9.20
N VAL A 225 13.76 -7.97 -9.34
CA VAL A 225 12.35 -8.36 -9.25
C VAL A 225 12.00 -9.37 -10.34
N GLN A 226 12.44 -9.13 -11.58
CA GLN A 226 12.24 -10.06 -12.70
C GLN A 226 12.92 -11.40 -12.42
N HIS A 227 14.21 -11.38 -12.06
CA HIS A 227 14.98 -12.59 -11.81
C HIS A 227 14.36 -13.47 -10.71
N ASN A 228 13.85 -12.84 -9.65
CA ASN A 228 13.18 -13.55 -8.56
C ASN A 228 11.71 -13.89 -8.84
N LYS A 229 11.14 -13.48 -9.98
CA LYS A 229 9.76 -13.75 -10.38
C LYS A 229 8.73 -13.13 -9.42
N LEU A 230 8.94 -11.86 -9.03
CA LEU A 230 8.14 -11.15 -8.01
C LEU A 230 7.43 -9.90 -8.55
N ALA A 231 7.27 -9.79 -9.88
CA ALA A 231 6.67 -8.62 -10.52
C ALA A 231 5.19 -8.40 -10.12
N ASP A 232 4.50 -9.43 -9.62
CA ASP A 232 3.13 -9.36 -9.11
C ASP A 232 3.05 -8.79 -7.69
N LYS A 233 4.16 -8.81 -6.93
CA LYS A 233 4.21 -8.38 -5.52
C LYS A 233 4.97 -7.08 -5.29
N ILE A 234 6.01 -6.83 -6.09
CA ILE A 234 6.91 -5.70 -5.90
C ILE A 234 6.67 -4.65 -6.97
N THR A 235 6.48 -3.41 -6.53
CA THR A 235 6.41 -2.23 -7.41
C THR A 235 7.69 -1.40 -7.25
N PRO A 236 8.59 -1.39 -8.25
CA PRO A 236 9.72 -0.46 -8.29
C PRO A 236 9.24 0.98 -8.48
N SER A 237 9.83 1.93 -7.78
CA SER A 237 9.49 3.36 -7.87
C SER A 237 10.75 4.22 -7.89
N THR A 238 10.79 5.17 -8.83
CA THR A 238 11.86 6.18 -8.90
C THR A 238 11.36 7.47 -8.26
N GLY A 239 11.93 7.85 -7.12
CA GLY A 239 11.46 9.01 -6.39
C GLY A 239 12.29 9.37 -5.16
N ASN A 240 12.26 10.65 -4.80
CA ASN A 240 12.73 11.09 -3.50
C ASN A 240 11.84 10.46 -2.41
N ALA A 241 12.45 9.79 -1.43
CA ALA A 241 11.72 9.06 -0.38
C ALA A 241 10.75 9.93 0.41
N ILE A 242 11.15 11.17 0.77
CA ILE A 242 10.30 12.12 1.50
C ILE A 242 9.08 12.49 0.65
N GLY A 243 9.31 12.86 -0.61
CA GLY A 243 8.24 13.21 -1.56
C GLY A 243 7.28 12.05 -1.80
N HIS A 244 7.80 10.83 -1.96
CA HIS A 244 7.00 9.62 -2.11
C HIS A 244 6.12 9.34 -0.90
N MET A 245 6.66 9.48 0.30
CA MET A 245 5.92 9.27 1.55
C MET A 245 4.84 10.34 1.75
N TYR A 246 5.13 11.63 1.55
CA TYR A 246 4.10 12.67 1.60
C TYR A 246 3.02 12.49 0.53
N HIS A 247 3.40 12.04 -0.68
CA HIS A 247 2.44 11.74 -1.72
C HIS A 247 1.49 10.61 -1.27
N ALA A 248 2.02 9.54 -0.67
CA ALA A 248 1.23 8.45 -0.10
C ALA A 248 0.36 8.90 1.08
N ALA A 249 0.78 9.93 1.83
CA ALA A 249 0.04 10.47 2.96
C ALA A 249 -1.15 11.38 2.54
N TYR A 250 -1.02 12.15 1.44
CA TYR A 250 -1.95 13.26 1.15
C TYR A 250 -2.47 13.41 -0.29
N TYR A 251 -1.81 12.85 -1.31
CA TYR A 251 -2.05 13.23 -2.72
C TYR A 251 -2.77 12.18 -3.58
N THR A 252 -3.36 11.16 -2.97
CA THR A 252 -4.10 10.15 -3.72
C THR A 252 -5.54 10.58 -3.95
N PRO A 253 -6.01 10.69 -5.21
CA PRO A 253 -7.33 11.23 -5.53
C PRO A 253 -8.45 10.40 -4.90
N ILE A 254 -9.39 11.09 -4.26
CA ILE A 254 -10.69 10.54 -3.84
C ILE A 254 -11.52 10.43 -5.13
N PRO A 255 -12.05 9.26 -5.51
CA PRO A 255 -13.05 9.19 -6.57
C PRO A 255 -14.26 10.06 -6.19
N GLU A 256 -14.75 10.89 -7.10
CA GLU A 256 -15.81 11.89 -6.87
C GLU A 256 -17.12 11.31 -6.29
N ASP A 257 -17.36 10.00 -6.41
CA ASP A 257 -18.67 9.38 -6.15
C ASP A 257 -18.70 8.35 -5.01
N GLY A 258 -18.11 8.59 -3.83
CA GLY A 258 -18.36 7.65 -2.72
C GLY A 258 -17.89 8.02 -1.31
N PRO A 259 -18.64 7.60 -0.26
CA PRO A 259 -18.21 7.74 1.12
C PRO A 259 -17.24 6.60 1.47
N SER A 260 -15.94 6.83 1.36
CA SER A 260 -14.92 6.13 2.14
C SER A 260 -13.62 6.91 2.18
N ALA A 261 -13.61 7.94 3.02
CA ALA A 261 -12.47 8.79 3.32
C ALA A 261 -11.29 8.07 4.03
N HIS A 262 -11.20 6.74 4.06
CA HIS A 262 -10.24 6.02 4.93
C HIS A 262 -9.57 4.78 4.29
N THR A 263 -9.58 4.64 2.97
CA THR A 263 -8.87 3.50 2.35
C THR A 263 -8.17 3.79 1.05
N GLN A 264 -6.88 3.48 0.83
CA GLN A 264 -5.74 3.12 1.69
C GLN A 264 -4.50 3.18 0.79
N HIS A 265 -3.71 4.26 0.86
CA HIS A 265 -2.39 4.32 0.20
C HIS A 265 -1.23 4.49 1.18
N LYS A 266 -1.53 4.74 2.45
CA LYS A 266 -0.56 4.64 3.53
C LYS A 266 -0.07 3.20 3.70
N TYR A 267 1.08 3.05 4.31
CA TYR A 267 1.75 1.76 4.48
C TYR A 267 1.42 1.15 5.85
N ASP A 268 1.36 -0.17 5.91
CA ASP A 268 1.33 -0.88 7.20
C ASP A 268 2.73 -0.94 7.82
N VAL A 269 3.75 -0.89 6.96
CA VAL A 269 5.15 -0.94 7.33
C VAL A 269 5.94 0.01 6.44
N ILE A 270 6.81 0.81 7.04
CA ILE A 270 7.85 1.56 6.33
C ILE A 270 9.19 1.15 6.92
N ASP A 271 10.16 0.83 6.05
CA ASP A 271 11.55 0.60 6.43
C ASP A 271 12.43 1.74 5.90
N LEU A 272 13.11 2.42 6.82
CA LEU A 272 14.07 3.48 6.57
C LEU A 272 15.49 2.96 6.83
N ASP A 273 16.27 2.76 5.77
CA ASP A 273 17.66 2.32 5.86
C ASP A 273 18.63 3.25 5.08
N PRO A 274 18.77 4.52 5.49
CA PRO A 274 19.67 5.46 4.85
C PRO A 274 21.15 5.21 5.22
N TYR A 275 22.03 5.72 4.36
CA TYR A 275 23.42 5.98 4.73
C TYR A 275 23.48 7.21 5.67
N GLY A 276 23.88 7.00 6.92
CA GLY A 276 23.91 8.02 7.96
C GLY A 276 22.64 8.03 8.82
N THR A 277 22.06 9.21 9.01
CA THR A 277 20.89 9.44 9.89
C THR A 277 19.57 9.22 9.16
N ALA A 278 18.56 8.74 9.90
CA ALA A 278 17.18 8.68 9.42
C ALA A 278 16.35 9.94 9.75
N ALA A 279 16.87 10.87 10.54
CA ALA A 279 16.12 12.03 11.04
C ALA A 279 15.33 12.80 9.95
N PRO A 280 15.89 13.09 8.75
CA PRO A 280 15.16 13.81 7.71
C PRO A 280 13.90 13.10 7.19
N PHE A 281 13.81 11.78 7.35
CA PHE A 281 12.74 10.95 6.79
C PHE A 281 11.63 10.66 7.78
N LEU A 282 11.86 10.89 9.09
CA LEU A 282 10.96 10.45 10.16
C LEU A 282 9.56 11.06 10.05
N ASP A 283 9.47 12.38 9.81
CA ASP A 283 8.16 13.04 9.72
C ASP A 283 7.31 12.45 8.58
N ALA A 284 7.85 12.44 7.36
CA ALA A 284 7.17 11.90 6.20
C ALA A 284 6.80 10.42 6.38
N ALA A 285 7.65 9.61 7.02
CA ALA A 285 7.37 8.22 7.29
C ALA A 285 6.21 8.02 8.27
N VAL A 286 6.17 8.79 9.37
CA VAL A 286 5.06 8.74 10.33
C VAL A 286 3.75 9.15 9.66
N GLN A 287 3.76 10.21 8.84
CA GLN A 287 2.56 10.66 8.13
C GLN A 287 2.06 9.62 7.11
N ALA A 288 2.98 8.88 6.48
CA ALA A 288 2.69 7.87 5.48
C ALA A 288 2.34 6.49 6.05
N LEU A 289 2.45 6.28 7.36
CA LEU A 289 2.04 5.05 8.04
C LEU A 289 0.54 5.07 8.36
N ASN A 290 -0.08 3.90 8.26
CA ASN A 290 -1.39 3.66 8.86
C ASN A 290 -1.28 3.75 10.39
N ASP A 291 -2.36 4.17 11.05
CA ASP A 291 -2.42 4.14 12.51
C ASP A 291 -2.17 2.71 13.03
N GLY A 292 -1.26 2.60 14.00
CA GLY A 292 -0.80 1.32 14.52
C GLY A 292 0.13 0.55 13.56
N GLY A 293 0.65 1.20 12.52
CA GLY A 293 1.67 0.68 11.61
C GLY A 293 3.05 0.53 12.26
N LEU A 294 3.94 -0.17 11.58
CA LEU A 294 5.31 -0.44 12.04
C LEU A 294 6.32 0.41 11.26
N LEU A 295 7.12 1.21 11.96
CA LEU A 295 8.28 1.90 11.41
C LEU A 295 9.55 1.13 11.77
N CYS A 296 10.27 0.63 10.77
CA CYS A 296 11.62 0.09 10.91
C CYS A 296 12.62 1.21 10.58
N VAL A 297 13.62 1.43 11.43
CA VAL A 297 14.60 2.51 11.26
C VAL A 297 16.01 1.98 11.50
N THR A 298 16.89 2.28 10.55
CA THR A 298 18.33 2.08 10.69
C THR A 298 19.04 3.43 10.64
N CYS A 299 19.94 3.67 11.59
CA CYS A 299 20.89 4.78 11.56
C CYS A 299 22.30 4.20 11.58
N THR A 300 23.15 4.64 10.64
CA THR A 300 24.55 4.17 10.52
C THR A 300 25.56 5.25 10.93
N ASP A 301 25.10 6.42 11.34
CA ASP A 301 25.89 7.53 11.86
C ASP A 301 26.22 7.42 13.36
N ALA A 302 26.53 6.20 13.84
CA ALA A 302 26.86 5.95 15.25
C ALA A 302 28.02 6.83 15.77
N GLY A 303 28.94 7.24 14.88
CA GLY A 303 29.98 8.22 15.24
C GLY A 303 29.40 9.57 15.67
N VAL A 304 28.29 10.00 15.10
CA VAL A 304 27.58 11.22 15.51
C VAL A 304 26.81 10.94 16.80
N PHE A 305 25.88 10.00 16.77
CA PHE A 305 24.92 9.79 17.86
C PHE A 305 25.51 9.15 19.14
N ALA A 306 26.47 8.24 19.01
CA ALA A 306 26.99 7.42 20.11
C ALA A 306 28.43 7.79 20.51
N SER A 307 28.87 9.02 20.22
CA SER A 307 30.19 9.51 20.63
C SER A 307 30.13 10.91 21.24
N CYS A 308 31.18 11.28 21.97
CA CYS A 308 31.38 12.65 22.45
C CYS A 308 32.08 13.55 21.40
N GLY A 309 32.40 13.04 20.21
CA GLY A 309 33.18 13.75 19.20
C GLY A 309 32.37 14.74 18.35
N TYR A 310 31.04 14.60 18.33
CA TYR A 310 30.16 15.38 17.43
C TYR A 310 28.86 15.83 18.13
N VAL A 311 28.99 16.39 19.34
CA VAL A 311 27.84 16.80 20.16
C VAL A 311 26.96 17.87 19.49
N GLU A 312 27.57 18.87 18.85
CA GLU A 312 26.82 19.92 18.12
C GLU A 312 26.03 19.33 16.95
N LYS A 313 26.63 18.39 16.22
CA LYS A 313 25.96 17.71 15.10
C LYS A 313 24.81 16.85 15.60
N THR A 314 24.99 16.14 16.71
CA THR A 314 23.92 15.34 17.34
C THR A 314 22.75 16.21 17.76
N TYR A 315 23.01 17.40 18.32
CA TYR A 315 21.95 18.34 18.70
C TYR A 315 21.20 18.92 17.49
N SER A 316 21.88 19.11 16.36
CA SER A 316 21.29 19.72 15.16
C SER A 316 20.48 18.77 14.27
N LEU A 317 20.66 17.46 14.42
CA LEU A 317 19.95 16.42 13.66
C LEU A 317 18.58 16.14 14.25
#